data_AF-A0A6G0WBA6-F1
#
_entry.id   AF-A0A6G0WBA6-F1
#
_cell.length_a   1.000
_cell.length_b   1.000
_cell.length_c   1.000
_cell.angle_alpha   90.00
_cell.angle_beta   90.00
_cell.angle_gamma   90.00
#
_symmetry.space_group_name_H-M   'P 1'
#
loop_
_entity.id
_entity.type
_entity.pdbx_description
1 polymer ?
#
loop_
_entity_poly.entity_id
_entity_poly.type
_entity_poly.pdbx_seq_one_letter_code
_entity_poly.pdbx_strand_id
1 'polypeptide(L)'
;MALSTAVSGQSKLYVCSASVPAMIGTYEIDDELISDDAPVYTRVDPDDYNYDADPANDFRLFRHRGFWSFADFASWPPEVHFRCDPHLNDQDQACRRNQAAPPLEGYSPRLGTELHSPVVQLQPCLPELTHEF
;
A
#
# COMPACT_ATOMS: atom_id res chain seq x y z
N MET A 1 -12.55 25.66 19.18
CA MET A 1 -12.74 24.21 18.93
C MET A 1 -12.35 23.96 17.49
N ALA A 2 -11.29 23.19 17.27
CA ALA A 2 -10.70 22.99 15.95
C ALA A 2 -11.52 21.96 15.17
N LEU A 3 -11.98 22.34 13.98
CA LEU A 3 -12.38 21.40 12.93
C LEU A 3 -11.08 20.96 12.26
N SER A 4 -10.46 19.89 12.77
CA SER A 4 -9.42 19.18 12.03
C SER A 4 -10.09 18.54 10.82
N THR A 5 -9.82 19.07 9.63
CA THR A 5 -10.09 18.41 8.36
C THR A 5 -9.26 17.13 8.31
N ALA A 6 -9.84 16.03 8.78
CA ALA A 6 -9.40 14.72 8.36
C ALA A 6 -9.46 14.69 6.83
N VAL A 7 -8.41 14.22 6.17
CA VAL A 7 -8.56 13.68 4.81
C VAL A 7 -9.35 12.38 4.97
N SER A 8 -10.66 12.52 5.16
CA SER A 8 -11.66 11.51 4.86
C SER A 8 -11.88 11.58 3.35
N GLY A 9 -11.74 10.46 2.63
CA GLY A 9 -12.29 10.45 1.27
C GLY A 9 -11.74 9.44 0.26
N GLN A 10 -10.68 8.68 0.56
CA GLN A 10 -10.13 7.74 -0.43
C GLN A 10 -10.43 6.31 0.00
N SER A 11 -11.58 5.81 -0.45
CA SER A 11 -12.03 4.44 -0.20
C SER A 11 -11.25 3.41 -1.01
N LYS A 12 -10.55 3.84 -2.07
CA LYS A 12 -9.78 2.96 -2.96
C LYS A 12 -8.39 3.50 -3.27
N LEU A 13 -7.44 2.59 -3.46
CA LEU A 13 -6.07 2.84 -3.92
C LEU A 13 -5.68 1.74 -4.92
N TYR A 14 -4.74 2.05 -5.79
CA TYR A 14 -4.23 1.13 -6.80
C TYR A 14 -2.72 1.01 -6.68
N VAL A 15 -2.21 -0.21 -6.60
CA VAL A 15 -0.78 -0.50 -6.68
C VAL A 15 -0.51 -0.97 -8.10
N CYS A 16 0.19 -0.16 -8.89
CA CYS A 16 0.35 -0.38 -10.33
C CYS A 16 1.63 -1.13 -10.70
N SER A 17 2.64 -1.04 -9.86
CA SER A 17 3.87 -1.83 -10.00
C SER A 17 4.54 -1.93 -8.65
N ALA A 18 5.28 -3.02 -8.43
CA ALA A 18 6.15 -3.24 -7.29
C ALA A 18 7.07 -4.42 -7.59
N SER A 19 8.19 -4.54 -6.86
CA SER A 19 9.02 -5.75 -6.94
C SER A 19 8.37 -7.01 -6.36
N VAL A 20 7.21 -6.90 -5.70
CA VAL A 20 6.41 -8.03 -5.21
C VAL A 20 5.13 -8.10 -6.07
N PRO A 21 5.07 -8.95 -7.11
CA PRO A 21 3.97 -8.95 -8.07
C PRO A 21 2.59 -9.20 -7.43
N ALA A 22 2.53 -10.09 -6.42
CA ALA A 22 1.30 -10.39 -5.69
C ALA A 22 0.72 -9.20 -4.90
N MET A 23 1.48 -8.10 -4.76
CA MET A 23 1.01 -6.87 -4.12
C MET A 23 0.33 -5.91 -5.12
N ILE A 24 0.52 -6.09 -6.43
CA ILE A 24 -0.11 -5.28 -7.49
C ILE A 24 -1.61 -5.58 -7.50
N GLY A 25 -2.43 -4.54 -7.45
CA GLY A 25 -3.87 -4.73 -7.31
C GLY A 25 -4.65 -3.51 -6.84
N THR A 26 -5.94 -3.72 -6.60
CA THR A 26 -6.86 -2.70 -6.07
C THR A 26 -7.05 -2.92 -4.58
N TYR A 27 -6.91 -1.86 -3.80
CA TYR A 27 -7.05 -1.89 -2.35
C TYR A 27 -8.21 -1.01 -1.92
N GLU A 28 -9.06 -1.53 -1.03
CA GLU A 28 -10.19 -0.79 -0.47
C GLU A 28 -10.11 -0.75 1.05
N ILE A 29 -10.72 0.28 1.65
CA ILE A 29 -10.84 0.36 3.11
C ILE A 29 -11.62 -0.85 3.62
N ASP A 30 -11.06 -1.53 4.60
CA ASP A 30 -11.71 -2.57 5.37
C ASP A 30 -12.34 -1.94 6.62
N ASP A 31 -13.67 -1.81 6.60
CA ASP A 31 -14.44 -1.17 7.68
C ASP A 31 -14.37 -1.93 9.02
N GLU A 32 -13.93 -3.19 9.01
CA GLU A 32 -13.80 -4.02 10.22
C GLU A 32 -12.43 -3.86 10.89
N LEU A 33 -11.46 -3.27 10.19
CA LEU A 33 -10.07 -3.25 10.62
C LEU A 33 -9.52 -1.84 10.80
N ILE A 34 -9.00 -1.60 12.01
CA ILE A 34 -8.27 -0.41 12.36
C ILE A 34 -6.88 -0.82 12.83
N SER A 35 -5.86 -0.13 12.32
CA SER A 35 -4.48 -0.31 12.77
C SER A 35 -3.90 1.02 13.20
N ASP A 36 -3.47 1.09 14.47
CA ASP A 36 -2.85 2.27 15.06
C ASP A 36 -3.68 3.53 14.81
N ASP A 37 -5.00 3.51 15.05
CA ASP A 37 -5.96 4.61 14.80
C ASP A 37 -6.07 5.08 13.33
N ALA A 38 -5.83 4.20 12.36
CA ALA A 38 -6.01 4.44 10.93
C ALA A 38 -6.73 3.28 10.23
N PRO A 39 -7.42 3.54 9.10
CA PRO A 39 -8.03 2.47 8.30
C PRO A 39 -6.98 1.50 7.78
N VAL A 40 -7.37 0.24 7.66
CA VAL A 40 -6.61 -0.77 6.91
C VAL A 40 -7.19 -0.83 5.50
N TYR A 41 -6.30 -0.92 4.52
CA TYR A 41 -6.65 -1.13 3.13
C TYR A 41 -6.34 -2.58 2.77
N THR A 42 -7.36 -3.35 2.39
CA THR A 42 -7.25 -4.76 1.99
C THR A 42 -7.35 -4.86 0.48
N ARG A 43 -6.58 -5.77 -0.13
CA ARG A 43 -6.65 -6.03 -1.57
C ARG A 43 -7.99 -6.69 -1.92
N VAL A 44 -8.67 -6.23 -2.97
CA VAL A 44 -10.03 -6.67 -3.37
C VAL A 44 -10.18 -7.00 -4.85
N ASP A 45 -9.11 -6.89 -5.65
CA ASP A 45 -9.24 -7.18 -7.07
C ASP A 45 -9.69 -8.63 -7.31
N PRO A 46 -10.62 -8.85 -8.25
CA PRO A 46 -11.13 -10.18 -8.54
C PRO A 46 -10.03 -11.05 -9.13
N ASP A 47 -9.98 -12.31 -8.69
CA ASP A 47 -8.98 -13.33 -9.06
C ASP A 47 -8.72 -13.45 -10.58
N ASP A 48 -9.66 -13.01 -11.43
CA ASP A 48 -9.59 -13.12 -12.89
C ASP A 48 -8.58 -12.19 -13.59
N TYR A 49 -8.12 -11.10 -12.96
CA TYR A 49 -7.16 -10.16 -13.58
C TYR A 49 -5.72 -10.35 -13.13
N ASN A 50 -5.48 -11.25 -12.19
CA ASN A 50 -4.14 -11.53 -11.68
C ASN A 50 -3.94 -13.05 -11.64
N TYR A 51 -3.30 -13.59 -12.68
CA TYR A 51 -2.96 -15.01 -12.79
C TYR A 51 -2.04 -15.49 -11.63
N ASP A 52 -1.47 -14.54 -10.87
CA ASP A 52 -0.64 -14.75 -9.67
C ASP A 52 -1.35 -14.31 -8.35
N ALA A 53 -2.67 -14.09 -8.35
CA ALA A 53 -3.47 -13.98 -7.13
C ALA A 53 -3.57 -15.36 -6.46
N ASP A 54 -2.46 -15.80 -5.86
CA ASP A 54 -2.47 -16.95 -4.98
C ASP A 54 -3.31 -16.58 -3.74
N PRO A 55 -4.40 -17.31 -3.41
CA PRO A 55 -5.15 -17.10 -2.17
C PRO A 55 -4.29 -17.29 -0.91
N ALA A 56 -3.06 -17.78 -1.06
CA ALA A 56 -2.05 -17.80 -0.02
C ALA A 56 -1.38 -16.45 0.26
N ASN A 57 -1.71 -15.36 -0.44
CA ASN A 57 -1.23 -14.01 -0.12
C ASN A 57 -2.38 -13.13 0.37
N ASP A 58 -2.17 -12.41 1.47
CA ASP A 58 -3.13 -11.48 2.07
C ASP A 58 -2.47 -10.12 2.25
N PHE A 59 -2.28 -9.42 1.13
CA PHE A 59 -1.62 -8.11 1.16
C PHE A 59 -2.54 -7.03 1.68
N ARG A 60 -2.02 -6.29 2.67
CA ARG A 60 -2.71 -5.16 3.28
C ARG A 60 -1.79 -3.97 3.41
N LEU A 61 -2.39 -2.79 3.29
CA LEU A 61 -1.77 -1.51 3.61
C LEU A 61 -2.32 -1.00 4.94
N PHE A 62 -1.46 -0.87 5.93
CA PHE A 62 -1.84 -0.58 7.32
C PHE A 62 -0.83 0.35 7.98
N ARG A 63 -1.21 0.92 9.13
CA ARG A 63 -0.32 1.77 9.93
C ARG A 63 0.31 0.97 11.07
N HIS A 64 1.64 0.99 11.17
CA HIS A 64 2.38 0.37 12.26
C HIS A 64 3.38 1.34 12.87
N ARG A 65 3.28 1.58 14.19
CA ARG A 65 4.12 2.53 14.94
C ARG A 65 4.12 3.93 14.30
N GLY A 66 2.98 4.35 13.79
CA GLY A 66 2.72 5.63 13.15
C GLY A 66 3.10 5.70 11.68
N PHE A 67 3.53 4.62 11.03
CA PHE A 67 3.96 4.65 9.63
C PHE A 67 3.19 3.66 8.76
N TRP A 68 2.84 4.08 7.56
CA TRP A 68 2.19 3.25 6.56
C TRP A 68 3.14 2.17 6.03
N SER A 69 2.63 0.95 5.92
CA SER A 69 3.40 -0.22 5.52
C SER A 69 2.53 -1.17 4.70
N PHE A 70 3.13 -1.80 3.69
CA PHE A 70 2.55 -2.95 3.00
C PHE A 70 3.09 -4.24 3.61
N ALA A 71 2.20 -5.15 3.99
CA ALA A 71 2.58 -6.46 4.48
C ALA A 71 1.67 -7.57 3.95
N ASP A 72 2.22 -8.77 3.90
CA ASP A 72 1.47 -10.00 3.71
C ASP A 72 1.02 -10.57 5.06
N PHE A 73 -0.29 -10.74 5.24
CA PHE A 73 -0.96 -11.24 6.43
C PHE A 73 -1.27 -12.74 6.37
N ALA A 74 -0.89 -13.44 5.28
CA ALA A 74 -1.13 -14.87 5.14
C ALA A 74 -0.38 -15.71 6.19
N SER A 75 0.66 -15.14 6.79
CA SER A 75 1.39 -15.72 7.92
C SER A 75 1.45 -14.77 9.12
N TRP A 76 1.59 -15.33 10.32
CA TRP A 76 1.75 -14.56 11.56
C TRP A 76 3.13 -14.79 12.19
N PRO A 77 3.91 -13.73 12.46
CA PRO A 77 3.59 -12.31 12.26
C PRO A 77 3.59 -11.88 10.78
N PRO A 78 2.85 -10.83 10.40
CA PRO A 78 2.79 -10.36 9.02
C PRO A 78 4.16 -9.95 8.47
N GLU A 79 4.44 -10.33 7.23
CA GLU A 79 5.69 -9.99 6.55
C GLU A 79 5.60 -8.59 5.94
N VAL A 80 6.24 -7.61 6.57
CA VAL A 80 6.31 -6.24 6.02
C VAL A 80 7.32 -6.19 4.87
N HIS A 81 6.84 -5.91 3.66
CA HIS A 81 7.66 -5.77 2.45
C HIS A 81 8.12 -4.33 2.25
N PHE A 82 7.21 -3.36 2.40
CA PHE A 82 7.49 -1.95 2.17
C PHE A 82 7.01 -1.10 3.31
N ARG A 83 7.76 -0.05 3.62
CA ARG A 83 7.42 0.93 4.64
C ARG A 83 7.68 2.33 4.15
N CYS A 84 6.74 3.24 4.42
CA CYS A 84 6.98 4.67 4.29
C CYS A 84 7.80 5.14 5.49
N ASP A 85 9.12 4.98 5.41
CA ASP A 85 10.05 5.34 6.49
C ASP A 85 10.68 6.71 6.20
N PRO A 86 10.49 7.72 7.07
CA PRO A 86 11.08 9.05 6.87
C PRO A 86 12.61 9.04 6.90
N HIS A 87 13.24 8.07 7.56
CA HIS A 87 14.70 8.02 7.68
C HIS A 87 15.39 7.47 6.44
N LEU A 88 14.66 6.75 5.58
CA LEU A 88 15.17 6.28 4.28
C LEU A 88 14.90 7.29 3.16
N ASN A 89 14.04 8.29 3.43
CA ASN A 89 13.64 9.34 2.50
C ASN A 89 13.88 10.72 3.13
N ASP A 90 15.10 11.00 3.60
CA ASP A 90 15.50 12.25 4.28
C ASP A 90 15.20 13.53 3.47
N GLN A 91 14.79 13.41 2.20
CA GLN A 91 14.40 14.52 1.32
C GLN A 91 12.90 14.63 1.06
N ASP A 92 12.09 13.63 1.46
CA ASP A 92 10.72 13.51 1.02
C ASP A 92 9.71 13.69 2.17
N GLN A 93 8.92 14.77 2.10
CA GLN A 93 7.89 15.06 3.12
C GLN A 93 6.68 14.12 3.04
N ALA A 94 6.71 13.15 2.11
CA ALA A 94 5.67 12.18 1.86
C ALA A 94 5.40 11.27 3.06
N CYS A 95 6.45 10.77 3.74
CA CYS A 95 6.30 9.87 4.90
C CYS A 95 6.27 10.65 6.21
N ARG A 96 5.09 10.92 6.77
CA ARG A 96 4.98 11.52 8.11
C ARG A 96 4.33 10.55 9.10
N ARG A 97 4.83 10.57 10.33
CA ARG A 97 4.26 9.80 11.43
C ARG A 97 2.80 10.22 11.65
N ASN A 98 1.92 9.24 11.85
CA ASN A 98 0.49 9.39 12.14
C ASN A 98 -0.31 10.11 11.04
N GLN A 99 0.11 10.01 9.78
CA GLN A 99 -0.72 10.47 8.66
C GLN A 99 -2.05 9.74 8.63
N ALA A 100 -3.14 10.48 8.45
CA ALA A 100 -4.49 9.94 8.41
C ALA A 100 -4.77 9.07 7.19
N ALA A 101 -4.11 9.37 6.06
CA ALA A 101 -4.20 8.62 4.82
C ALA A 101 -2.80 8.16 4.39
N PRO A 102 -2.68 7.03 3.68
CA PRO A 102 -1.41 6.59 3.14
C PRO A 102 -0.89 7.57 2.08
N PRO A 103 0.41 7.86 2.07
CA PRO A 103 1.04 8.60 0.97
C PRO A 103 1.08 7.73 -0.28
N LEU A 104 1.32 8.36 -1.44
CA LEU A 104 1.42 7.66 -2.73
C LEU A 104 2.86 7.32 -3.11
N GLU A 105 3.82 7.84 -2.34
CA GLU A 105 5.24 7.75 -2.60
C GLU A 105 6.01 7.64 -1.27
N GLY A 106 7.32 7.45 -1.35
CA GLY A 106 8.21 7.32 -0.18
C GLY A 106 8.22 5.93 0.46
N TYR A 107 7.50 4.96 -0.09
CA TYR A 107 7.68 3.56 0.31
C TYR A 107 9.08 3.09 -0.06
N SER A 108 9.72 2.38 0.86
CA SER A 108 11.04 1.78 0.68
C SER A 108 10.98 0.31 1.10
N PRO A 109 11.74 -0.57 0.45
CA PRO A 109 11.78 -1.99 0.81
C PRO A 109 12.37 -2.18 2.20
N ARG A 110 11.77 -3.08 2.99
CA ARG A 110 12.31 -3.44 4.31
C ARG A 110 13.58 -4.28 4.19
N LEU A 111 13.66 -5.12 3.16
CA LEU A 111 14.78 -6.03 2.90
C LEU A 111 15.21 -5.88 1.44
N GLY A 112 16.50 -5.68 1.20
CA GLY A 112 17.08 -5.58 -0.14
C GLY A 112 16.94 -4.19 -0.78
N THR A 113 18.06 -3.59 -1.19
CA THR A 113 18.12 -2.28 -1.84
C THR A 113 17.78 -2.31 -3.33
N GLU A 114 17.73 -3.51 -3.92
CA GLU A 114 17.46 -3.75 -5.35
C GLU A 114 15.96 -3.88 -5.65
N LEU A 115 15.10 -3.85 -4.63
CA LEU A 115 13.66 -3.92 -4.80
C LEU A 115 13.09 -2.55 -5.14
N HIS A 116 12.29 -2.51 -6.20
CA HIS A 116 11.59 -1.33 -6.66
C HIS A 116 10.36 -1.11 -5.78
N SER A 117 10.24 0.11 -5.25
CA SER A 117 9.12 0.55 -4.44
C SER A 117 7.79 0.48 -5.18
N PRO A 118 6.66 0.32 -4.46
CA PRO A 118 5.36 0.35 -5.08
C PRO A 118 5.05 1.71 -5.70
N VAL A 119 4.47 1.67 -6.90
CA VAL A 119 3.79 2.82 -7.50
C VAL A 119 2.33 2.79 -7.06
N VAL A 120 1.96 3.71 -6.17
CA VAL A 120 0.61 3.81 -5.62
C VAL A 120 -0.13 4.97 -6.28
N GLN A 121 -1.37 4.75 -6.70
CA GLN A 121 -2.20 5.73 -7.40
C GLN A 121 -3.62 5.78 -6.83
N LEU A 122 -4.29 6.92 -7.07
CA LEU A 122 -5.70 7.13 -6.74
C LEU A 122 -6.63 6.76 -7.89
N GLN A 123 -6.05 6.65 -9.09
CA GLN A 123 -6.74 6.28 -10.32
C GLN A 123 -6.35 4.85 -10.69
N PRO A 124 -7.22 4.10 -11.37
CA PRO A 124 -6.89 2.79 -11.90
C PRO A 124 -5.60 2.85 -12.73
N CYS A 125 -4.79 1.81 -12.61
CA CYS A 125 -3.58 1.68 -13.40
C CYS A 125 -3.91 1.71 -14.88
N LEU A 126 -3.12 2.46 -15.66
CA LEU A 126 -3.25 2.42 -17.10
C LEU A 126 -2.96 0.99 -17.57
N PRO A 127 -3.78 0.42 -18.47
CA PRO A 127 -3.42 -0.85 -19.10
C PRO A 127 -2.07 -0.63 -19.79
N GLU A 128 -1.11 -1.50 -19.49
CA GLU A 128 0.14 -1.58 -20.26
C GLU A 128 -0.28 -1.67 -21.74
N LEU A 129 -0.01 -0.61 -22.50
CA LEU A 129 -0.18 -0.65 -23.95
C LEU A 129 0.84 -1.69 -24.43
N THR A 130 0.39 -2.92 -24.62
CA THR A 130 1.17 -3.97 -25.28
C THR A 130 1.52 -3.44 -26.66
N HIS A 131 2.74 -2.91 -26.80
CA HIS A 131 3.37 -2.70 -28.08
C HIS A 131 3.67 -4.08 -28.67
N GLU A 132 2.65 -4.68 -29.28
CA GLU A 132 2.86 -5.71 -30.29
C GLU A 132 3.35 -4.99 -31.55
N PHE A 133 4.64 -5.09 -31.82
CA PHE A 133 5.27 -4.79 -33.12
C PHE A 133 5.98 -6.03 -33.64
#